data_AF-A0A836RNY2-F1
#
_entry.id   AF-A0A836RNY2-F1
#
_cell.length_a   1.000
_cell.length_b   1.000
_cell.length_c   1.000
_cell.angle_alpha   90.00
_cell.angle_beta   90.00
_cell.angle_gamma   90.00
#
_symmetry.space_group_name_H-M   'P 1'
#
loop_
_entity.id
_entity.type
_entity.pdbx_description
1 polymer ?
#
loop_
_entity_poly.entity_id
_entity_poly.type
_entity_poly.pdbx_seq_one_letter_code
_entity_poly.pdbx_strand_id
1 'polypeptide(L)'
;MVDLLIEHLKNWLTEIKTRYGINPVIFAIIYFAGVVPFWYSIYRIGRGLKKGDRNEVLTFGTILGTIIISPFFYVLAFGRNLPFWFWIIAALVISFSAYSTRKRIRPKGS
;
A
#
# COMPACT_ATOMS: atom_id res chain seq x y z
N MET A 1 10.78 31.16 -9.27
CA MET A 1 9.43 30.55 -9.11
C MET A 1 9.54 29.11 -8.63
N VAL A 2 10.40 28.28 -9.25
CA VAL A 2 10.65 26.89 -8.82
C VAL A 2 11.27 26.82 -7.42
N ASP A 3 12.16 27.75 -7.06
CA ASP A 3 12.84 27.75 -5.75
C ASP A 3 11.87 27.97 -4.58
N LEU A 4 10.89 28.87 -4.75
CA LEU A 4 9.82 29.11 -3.77
C LEU A 4 8.96 27.85 -3.54
N LEU A 5 8.69 27.08 -4.60
CA LEU A 5 7.95 25.83 -4.51
C LEU A 5 8.77 24.76 -3.75
N ILE A 6 10.08 24.68 -4.00
CA ILE A 6 10.96 23.73 -3.33
C ILE A 6 11.07 24.06 -1.84
N GLU A 7 11.19 25.33 -1.47
CA GLU A 7 11.23 25.76 -0.06
C GLU A 7 9.91 25.48 0.66
N HIS A 8 8.78 25.80 0.04
CA HIS A 8 7.46 25.51 0.61
C HIS A 8 7.26 24.00 0.85
N LEU A 9 7.66 23.17 -0.14
CA LEU A 9 7.62 21.72 0.00
C LEU A 9 8.52 21.22 1.13
N LYS A 10 9.75 21.73 1.24
CA LYS A 10 10.68 21.37 2.32
C LYS A 10 10.12 21.72 3.71
N ASN A 11 9.52 22.90 3.86
CA ASN A 11 8.90 23.32 5.11
C ASN A 11 7.72 22.41 5.47
N TRP A 12 6.82 22.14 4.52
CA TRP A 12 5.69 21.23 4.72
C TRP A 12 6.13 19.80 5.09
N LEU A 13 7.15 19.27 4.41
CA LEU A 13 7.72 17.96 4.73
C LEU A 13 8.38 17.92 6.12
N THR A 14 9.01 19.03 6.52
CA THR A 14 9.62 19.17 7.85
C THR A 14 8.56 19.21 8.94
N GLU A 15 7.47 19.95 8.73
CA GLU A 15 6.31 19.97 9.63
C GLU A 15 5.66 18.59 9.77
N ILE A 16 5.52 17.83 8.69
CA ILE A 16 5.01 16.46 8.76
C ILE A 16 5.93 15.57 9.58
N LYS A 17 7.24 15.68 9.35
CA LYS A 17 8.25 14.91 10.07
C LYS A 17 8.22 15.24 11.57
N THR A 18 8.14 16.51 11.95
CA THR A 18 8.10 16.92 13.36
C THR A 18 6.76 16.59 14.02
N ARG A 19 5.64 16.79 13.32
CA ARG A 19 4.29 16.59 13.86
C ARG A 19 3.88 15.12 13.96
N TYR A 20 4.23 14.32 12.96
CA TYR A 20 3.81 12.92 12.87
C TYR A 20 4.96 11.92 13.05
N GLY A 21 6.22 12.34 13.09
CA GLY A 21 7.37 11.44 13.24
C GLY A 21 7.69 10.60 12.00
N ILE A 22 7.00 10.84 10.89
CA ILE A 22 7.13 10.08 9.65
C ILE A 22 8.29 10.68 8.84
N ASN A 23 9.28 9.87 8.47
CA ASN A 23 10.35 10.33 7.58
C ASN A 23 9.87 10.28 6.13
N PRO A 24 9.72 11.43 5.45
CA PRO A 24 9.19 11.47 4.09
C PRO A 24 10.07 10.72 3.08
N VAL A 25 11.38 10.66 3.32
CA VAL A 25 12.33 9.96 2.46
C VAL A 25 12.08 8.45 2.50
N ILE A 26 11.88 7.89 3.69
CA ILE A 26 11.59 6.45 3.85
C ILE A 26 10.23 6.13 3.23
N PHE A 27 9.22 6.98 3.48
CA PHE A 27 7.91 6.83 2.84
C PHE A 27 8.01 6.82 1.32
N ALA A 28 8.76 7.78 0.74
CA ALA A 28 9.00 7.85 -0.70
C ALA A 28 9.73 6.59 -1.21
N ILE A 29 10.77 6.12 -0.52
CA ILE A 29 11.49 4.90 -0.90
C ILE A 29 10.55 3.69 -0.92
N ILE A 30 9.73 3.49 0.12
CA ILE A 30 8.78 2.38 0.18
C ILE A 30 7.76 2.47 -0.96
N TYR A 31 7.26 3.68 -1.21
CA TYR A 31 6.29 3.93 -2.29
C TYR A 31 6.91 3.63 -3.67
N PHE A 32 8.08 4.19 -3.98
CA PHE A 32 8.75 4.01 -5.27
C PHE A 32 9.26 2.57 -5.47
N ALA A 33 9.78 1.93 -4.42
CA ALA A 33 10.19 0.52 -4.49
C ALA A 33 8.99 -0.40 -4.76
N GLY A 34 7.79 -0.02 -4.31
CA GLY A 34 6.54 -0.75 -4.55
C GLY A 34 6.00 -0.61 -5.98
N VAL A 35 6.32 0.48 -6.70
CA VAL A 35 5.74 0.75 -8.04
C VAL A 35 6.07 -0.34 -9.06
N VAL A 36 7.32 -0.77 -9.14
CA VAL A 36 7.77 -1.79 -10.11
C VAL A 36 7.04 -3.13 -9.90
N PRO A 37 7.09 -3.75 -8.70
CA PRO A 37 6.39 -5.01 -8.46
C PRO A 37 4.86 -4.87 -8.45
N PHE A 38 4.32 -3.66 -8.20
CA PHE A 38 2.89 -3.38 -8.31
C PHE A 38 2.39 -3.54 -9.75
N TRP A 39 3.01 -2.84 -10.72
CA TRP A 39 2.64 -2.96 -12.13
C TRP A 39 2.86 -4.38 -12.67
N TYR A 40 3.94 -5.04 -12.25
CA TYR A 40 4.19 -6.43 -12.61
C TYR A 40 3.07 -7.36 -12.11
N SER A 41 2.62 -7.19 -10.87
CA SER A 41 1.55 -7.99 -10.28
C SER A 41 0.22 -7.79 -11.01
N ILE A 42 -0.12 -6.56 -11.39
CA ILE A 42 -1.32 -6.28 -12.22
C ILE A 42 -1.24 -7.01 -13.56
N TYR A 43 -0.09 -6.93 -14.24
CA TYR A 43 0.11 -7.60 -15.52
C TYR A 43 -0.08 -9.11 -15.40
N ARG A 44 0.52 -9.74 -14.38
CA ARG A 44 0.39 -11.20 -14.14
C ARG A 44 -1.02 -11.59 -13.73
N ILE A 45 -1.72 -10.80 -12.92
CA ILE A 45 -3.14 -11.02 -12.60
C ILE A 45 -3.98 -10.99 -13.87
N GLY A 46 -3.80 -10.00 -14.74
CA GLY A 46 -4.52 -9.90 -16.02
C GLY A 46 -4.24 -11.10 -16.93
N ARG A 47 -2.99 -11.57 -16.98
CA ARG A 47 -2.61 -12.76 -17.74
C ARG A 47 -3.22 -14.04 -17.17
N GLY A 48 -3.18 -14.21 -15.85
CA GLY A 48 -3.77 -15.37 -15.16
C GLY A 48 -5.29 -15.43 -15.34
N LEU A 49 -5.97 -14.28 -15.30
CA LEU A 49 -7.41 -14.19 -15.60
C LEU A 49 -7.72 -14.63 -17.04
N LYS A 50 -6.92 -14.21 -18.02
CA LYS A 50 -7.09 -14.64 -19.43
C LYS A 50 -6.86 -16.13 -19.64
N LYS A 51 -5.95 -16.74 -18.86
CA LYS A 51 -5.61 -18.16 -18.95
C LYS A 51 -6.49 -19.06 -18.07
N GLY A 52 -7.34 -18.49 -17.21
CA GLY A 52 -8.10 -19.23 -16.20
C GLY A 52 -7.25 -19.78 -15.05
N ASP A 53 -5.99 -19.35 -14.92
CA ASP A 53 -5.08 -19.79 -13.85
C ASP A 53 -5.36 -19.03 -12.56
N ARG A 54 -6.17 -19.66 -11.70
CA ARG A 54 -6.57 -19.09 -10.41
C ARG A 54 -5.41 -18.98 -9.43
N ASN A 55 -4.40 -19.86 -9.50
CA ASN A 55 -3.26 -19.82 -8.59
C ASN A 55 -2.37 -18.62 -8.89
N GLU A 56 -2.15 -18.32 -10.18
CA GLU A 56 -1.40 -17.15 -10.60
C GLU A 56 -2.09 -15.85 -10.13
N VAL A 57 -3.40 -15.75 -10.34
CA VAL A 57 -4.20 -14.59 -9.90
C VAL A 57 -4.18 -14.41 -8.38
N LEU A 58 -4.25 -15.50 -7.62
CA LEU A 58 -4.19 -15.47 -6.15
C LEU A 58 -2.82 -15.06 -5.64
N THR A 59 -1.77 -15.62 -6.21
CA THR A 59 -0.39 -15.36 -5.79
C THR A 59 -0.02 -13.89 -6.01
N PHE A 60 -0.22 -13.40 -7.24
CA PHE A 60 0.07 -12.01 -7.56
C PHE A 60 -0.93 -11.02 -6.94
N GLY A 61 -2.18 -11.43 -6.69
CA GLY A 61 -3.12 -10.64 -5.91
C GLY A 61 -2.70 -10.44 -4.46
N THR A 62 -2.14 -11.48 -3.82
CA THR A 62 -1.63 -11.38 -2.45
C THR A 62 -0.37 -10.51 -2.40
N ILE A 63 0.55 -10.67 -3.36
CA ILE A 63 1.74 -9.81 -3.50
C ILE A 63 1.34 -8.34 -3.68
N LEU A 64 0.38 -8.06 -4.57
CA LEU A 64 -0.15 -6.72 -4.79
C LEU A 64 -0.74 -6.13 -3.49
N GLY A 65 -1.53 -6.91 -2.75
CA GLY A 65 -2.09 -6.51 -1.46
C GLY A 65 -1.00 -6.16 -0.44
N THR A 66 0.04 -6.99 -0.31
CA THR A 66 1.17 -6.74 0.59
C THR A 66 1.92 -5.46 0.23
N ILE A 67 2.15 -5.20 -1.07
CA ILE A 67 2.81 -3.97 -1.54
C ILE A 67 1.98 -2.74 -1.16
N ILE A 68 0.65 -2.81 -1.34
CA ILE A 68 -0.26 -1.71 -0.98
C ILE A 68 -0.23 -1.47 0.53
N ILE A 69 -0.22 -2.53 1.35
CA ILE A 69 -0.25 -2.44 2.82
C ILE A 69 1.07 -1.91 3.39
N SER A 70 2.21 -2.19 2.76
CA SER A 70 3.56 -1.81 3.23
C SER A 70 3.71 -0.34 3.68
N PRO A 71 3.35 0.69 2.87
CA PRO A 71 3.43 2.07 3.30
C PRO A 71 2.49 2.41 4.47
N PHE A 72 1.32 1.77 4.57
CA PHE A 72 0.45 1.94 5.73
C PHE A 72 1.07 1.35 6.98
N PHE A 73 1.76 0.21 6.87
CA PHE A 73 2.46 -0.40 8.00
C PHE A 73 3.61 0.49 8.50
N TYR A 74 4.34 1.14 7.60
CA TYR A 74 5.35 2.14 7.97
C TYR A 74 4.72 3.31 8.74
N VAL A 75 3.63 3.87 8.22
CA VAL A 75 2.91 4.96 8.87
C VAL A 75 2.33 4.51 10.22
N LEU A 76 1.91 3.25 10.35
CA LEU A 76 1.39 2.70 11.60
C LEU A 76 2.49 2.51 12.67
N ALA A 77 3.70 2.11 12.26
CA ALA A 77 4.82 1.89 13.17
C ALA A 77 5.51 3.20 13.61
N PHE A 78 5.59 4.20 12.73
CA PHE A 78 6.33 5.44 12.99
C PHE A 78 5.44 6.68 13.15
N GLY A 79 4.19 6.61 12.69
CA GLY A 79 3.24 7.70 12.75
C GLY A 79 2.71 7.90 14.16
N ARG A 80 3.10 9.02 14.76
CA ARG A 80 2.57 9.51 16.02
C ARG A 80 1.46 10.51 15.71
N ASN A 81 0.39 10.52 16.50
CA ASN A 81 -0.65 11.55 16.43
C ASN A 81 -1.40 11.64 15.08
N LEU A 82 -1.52 10.53 14.34
CA LEU A 82 -2.32 10.48 13.12
C LEU A 82 -3.82 10.68 13.41
N PRO A 83 -4.56 11.41 12.55
CA PRO A 83 -6.00 11.55 12.68
C PRO A 83 -6.72 10.20 12.74
N PHE A 84 -7.74 10.08 13.60
CA PHE A 84 -8.47 8.82 13.81
C PHE A 84 -9.01 8.19 12.51
N TRP A 85 -9.43 9.01 11.55
CA TRP A 85 -9.93 8.53 10.24
C TRP A 85 -8.91 7.69 9.45
N PHE A 86 -7.61 7.95 9.61
CA PHE A 86 -6.55 7.15 8.98
C PHE A 86 -6.59 5.69 9.46
N TRP A 87 -6.79 5.50 10.76
CA TRP A 87 -6.88 4.17 11.37
C TRP A 87 -8.12 3.40 10.93
N ILE A 88 -9.26 4.08 10.75
CA ILE A 88 -10.47 3.47 10.20
C ILE A 88 -10.20 2.92 8.80
N ILE A 89 -9.56 3.71 7.92
CA ILE A 89 -9.23 3.26 6.56
C ILE A 89 -8.25 2.10 6.59
N ALA A 90 -7.16 2.21 7.36
CA ALA A 90 -6.16 1.16 7.45
C ALA A 90 -6.79 -0.16 7.93
N ALA A 91 -7.62 -0.12 8.98
CA ALA A 91 -8.34 -1.27 9.48
C ALA A 91 -9.28 -1.87 8.43
N LEU A 92 -9.99 -1.03 7.67
CA LEU A 92 -10.91 -1.46 6.61
C LEU A 92 -10.15 -2.12 5.45
N VAL A 93 -9.01 -1.55 5.02
CA VAL A 93 -8.16 -2.10 3.95
C VAL A 93 -7.53 -3.44 4.36
N ILE A 94 -7.03 -3.54 5.59
CA ILE A 94 -6.46 -4.79 6.12
C ILE A 94 -7.54 -5.86 6.21
N SER A 95 -8.70 -5.51 6.78
CA SER A 95 -9.84 -6.43 6.92
C SER A 95 -10.38 -6.88 5.55
N PHE A 96 -10.47 -5.96 4.58
CA PHE A 96 -10.90 -6.26 3.22
C PHE A 96 -9.90 -7.16 2.50
N SER A 97 -8.61 -6.86 2.63
CA SER A 97 -7.53 -7.71 2.07
C SER A 97 -7.62 -9.13 2.64
N ALA A 98 -7.72 -9.27 3.97
CA ALA A 98 -7.86 -10.56 4.63
C ALA A 98 -9.15 -11.31 4.22
N TYR A 99 -10.27 -10.59 4.12
CA TYR A 99 -11.55 -11.16 3.71
C TYR A 99 -11.54 -11.61 2.24
N SER A 100 -10.93 -10.81 1.35
CA SER A 100 -10.82 -11.12 -0.08
C SER A 100 -9.99 -12.39 -0.33
N THR A 101 -8.92 -12.57 0.45
CA THR A 101 -8.07 -13.77 0.42
C THR A 101 -8.85 -14.97 0.95
N ARG A 102 -9.51 -14.87 2.11
CA ARG A 102 -10.32 -15.97 2.67
C ARG A 102 -11.46 -16.40 1.76
N LYS A 103 -12.17 -15.46 1.12
CA LYS A 103 -13.32 -15.76 0.26
C LYS A 103 -12.91 -16.51 -1.02
N ARG A 104 -11.69 -16.28 -1.54
CA ARG A 104 -11.19 -17.01 -2.72
C ARG A 104 -10.56 -18.37 -2.40
N ILE A 105 -10.15 -18.61 -1.14
CA ILE A 105 -9.58 -19.90 -0.69
C ILE A 105 -10.68 -20.87 -0.26
N ARG A 106 -11.94 -20.45 -0.10
CA ARG A 106 -13.03 -21.42 0.09
C ARG A 106 -13.06 -22.33 -1.15
N PRO A 107 -12.77 -23.64 -1.02
CA PRO A 107 -13.08 -24.56 -2.09
C PRO A 107 -14.57 -24.38 -2.38
N LYS A 108 -14.90 -24.31 -3.66
CA LYS A 108 -16.27 -24.47 -4.13
C LYS A 108 -16.59 -25.95 -3.86
N GLY A 109 -16.89 -26.25 -2.59
CA GLY A 109 -17.19 -27.58 -2.11
C GLY A 109 -18.64 -27.86 -2.41
N SER A 110 -18.83 -28.87 -3.27
CA SER A 110 -20.03 -29.68 -3.48
C SER A 110 -21.16 -29.00 -4.23
#